data_AF-A0A8J6TZY9-F1
#
_entry.id   AF-A0A8J6TZY9-F1
#
_cell.length_a   1.000
_cell.length_b   1.000
_cell.length_c   1.000
_cell.angle_alpha   90.00
_cell.angle_beta   90.00
_cell.angle_gamma   90.00
#
_symmetry.space_group_name_H-M   'P 1'
#
loop_
_entity.id
_entity.type
_entity.pdbx_description
1 polymer ?
#
loop_
_entity_poly.entity_id
_entity_poly.type
_entity_poly.pdbx_seq_one_letter_code
_entity_poly.pdbx_strand_id
1 'polypeptide(L)'
;MTAEVRKTLPTILAALHDGTDATADAVAASIGNRFAELTRPAPVRPLATVEAIAAITETTPVRWRHGLIGSVHPAHDRVELRLPTKTIDFPGECAAALDTLVAGRPVTAATLPGLSGADGLVVLRRLLREAVVVVA
;
A
#
# COMPACT_ATOMS: atom_id res chain seq x y z
N MET A 1 -34.20 -12.68 -35.53
CA MET A 1 -33.19 -11.59 -35.54
C MET A 1 -33.17 -10.77 -34.25
N THR A 2 -34.30 -10.23 -33.77
CA THR A 2 -34.35 -9.39 -32.55
C THR A 2 -34.02 -10.10 -31.24
N ALA A 3 -34.30 -11.40 -31.12
CA ALA A 3 -33.93 -12.19 -29.94
C ALA A 3 -32.40 -12.35 -29.79
N GLU A 4 -31.70 -12.51 -30.92
CA GLU A 4 -30.26 -12.77 -30.91
C GLU A 4 -29.43 -11.51 -30.71
N VAL A 5 -29.92 -10.37 -31.23
CA VAL A 5 -29.36 -9.03 -30.91
C VAL A 5 -29.47 -8.73 -29.41
N ARG A 6 -30.61 -9.04 -28.78
CA ARG A 6 -30.79 -8.84 -27.33
C ARG A 6 -29.86 -9.73 -26.48
N LYS A 7 -29.50 -10.91 -26.97
CA LYS A 7 -28.60 -11.83 -26.27
C LYS A 7 -27.13 -11.43 -26.39
N THR A 8 -26.75 -10.77 -27.49
CA THR A 8 -25.37 -10.32 -27.75
C THR A 8 -25.07 -8.93 -27.20
N LEU A 9 -26.09 -8.08 -27.02
CA LEU A 9 -25.94 -6.74 -26.46
C LEU A 9 -25.24 -6.69 -25.08
N PRO A 10 -25.52 -7.58 -24.11
CA PRO A 10 -24.82 -7.59 -22.82
C PRO A 10 -23.34 -7.91 -22.95
N THR A 11 -22.97 -8.80 -23.86
CA THR A 11 -21.57 -9.16 -24.11
C THR A 11 -20.80 -8.01 -24.73
N ILE A 12 -21.42 -7.28 -25.67
CA ILE A 12 -20.82 -6.09 -26.28
C ILE A 12 -20.67 -4.96 -25.24
N LEU A 13 -21.70 -4.72 -24.42
CA LEU A 13 -21.62 -3.74 -23.33
C LEU A 13 -20.53 -4.08 -22.31
N ALA A 14 -20.41 -5.36 -21.92
CA ALA A 14 -19.35 -5.82 -21.03
C ALA A 14 -17.95 -5.58 -21.62
N ALA A 15 -17.74 -5.93 -22.90
CA ALA A 15 -16.46 -5.71 -23.56
C ALA A 15 -16.11 -4.21 -23.71
N LEU A 16 -17.10 -3.35 -23.93
CA LEU A 16 -16.92 -1.91 -23.98
C LEU A 16 -16.56 -1.34 -22.59
N HIS A 17 -17.24 -1.78 -21.52
CA HIS A 17 -16.93 -1.36 -20.15
C HIS A 17 -15.54 -1.83 -19.72
N ASP A 18 -15.18 -3.07 -20.01
CA ASP A 18 -13.86 -3.63 -19.68
C ASP A 18 -12.72 -2.87 -20.37
N GLY A 19 -12.94 -2.48 -21.64
CA GLY A 19 -12.03 -1.60 -22.38
C GLY A 19 -11.92 -0.19 -21.79
N THR A 20 -13.02 0.38 -21.27
CA THR A 20 -12.98 1.67 -20.57
C THR A 20 -12.27 1.58 -19.22
N ASP A 21 -12.44 0.49 -18.47
CA ASP A 21 -11.79 0.26 -17.18
C ASP A 21 -10.27 0.10 -17.35
N ALA A 22 -9.84 -0.71 -18.33
CA ALA A 22 -8.42 -0.83 -18.67
C ALA A 22 -7.79 0.52 -19.09
N THR A 23 -8.57 1.38 -19.76
CA THR A 23 -8.11 2.73 -20.15
C THR A 23 -8.04 3.65 -18.93
N ALA A 24 -9.03 3.59 -18.03
CA ALA A 24 -9.05 4.36 -16.80
C ALA A 24 -7.86 3.99 -15.89
N ASP A 25 -7.56 2.70 -15.74
CA ASP A 25 -6.41 2.20 -14.99
C ASP A 25 -5.09 2.69 -15.58
N ALA A 26 -4.95 2.64 -16.92
CA ALA A 26 -3.76 3.15 -17.60
C ALA A 26 -3.56 4.67 -17.37
N VAL A 27 -4.64 5.44 -17.41
CA VAL A 27 -4.62 6.88 -17.11
C VAL A 27 -4.29 7.13 -15.64
N ALA A 28 -4.90 6.39 -14.72
CA ALA A 28 -4.62 6.49 -13.29
C ALA A 28 -3.15 6.18 -12.98
N ALA A 29 -2.60 5.12 -13.59
CA ALA A 29 -1.18 4.77 -13.48
C ALA A 29 -0.29 5.90 -14.04
N SER A 30 -0.64 6.46 -15.20
CA SER A 30 0.10 7.57 -15.82
C SER A 30 0.13 8.82 -14.93
N ILE A 31 -1.03 9.24 -14.41
CA ILE A 31 -1.15 10.38 -13.50
C ILE A 31 -0.42 10.10 -12.18
N GLY A 32 -0.58 8.91 -11.62
CA GLY A 32 0.08 8.49 -10.38
C GLY A 32 1.61 8.53 -10.51
N ASN A 33 2.15 8.00 -11.60
CA ASN A 33 3.58 8.05 -11.90
C ASN A 33 4.06 9.50 -12.05
N ARG A 34 3.31 10.33 -12.76
CA ARG A 34 3.68 11.75 -12.93
C ARG A 34 3.65 12.51 -11.60
N PHE A 35 2.65 12.25 -10.76
CA PHE A 35 2.56 12.83 -9.43
C PHE A 35 3.73 12.38 -8.53
N ALA A 36 4.16 11.12 -8.65
CA ALA A 36 5.32 10.58 -7.96
C ALA A 36 6.64 11.26 -8.35
N GLU A 37 6.83 11.56 -9.64
CA GLU A 37 8.00 12.29 -10.12
C GLU A 37 8.04 13.73 -9.58
N LEU A 38 6.88 14.37 -9.46
CA LEU A 38 6.77 15.77 -9.03
C LEU A 38 6.75 15.94 -7.51
N THR A 39 6.39 14.90 -6.76
CA THR A 39 6.25 14.94 -5.30
C THR A 39 7.33 14.13 -4.63
N ARG A 40 8.37 14.80 -4.12
CA ARG A 40 9.41 14.12 -3.35
C ARG A 40 8.88 13.69 -1.98
N PRO A 41 9.00 12.41 -1.58
CA PRO A 41 8.70 11.99 -0.22
C PRO A 41 9.54 12.74 0.82
N ALA A 42 9.01 12.93 2.02
CA ALA A 42 9.73 13.56 3.12
C ALA A 42 11.09 12.87 3.38
N PRO A 43 12.15 13.63 3.71
CA PRO A 43 13.47 13.06 3.92
C PRO A 43 13.47 12.12 5.13
N VAL A 44 14.36 11.13 5.09
CA VAL A 44 14.66 10.29 6.24
C VAL A 44 15.80 10.89 7.05
N ARG A 45 15.82 10.61 8.35
CA ARG A 45 16.89 10.97 9.27
C ARG A 45 17.60 9.68 9.68
N PRO A 46 18.60 9.17 8.94
CA PRO A 46 19.06 7.79 9.06
C PRO A 46 19.49 7.39 10.48
N LEU A 47 20.19 8.28 11.18
CA LEU A 47 20.61 8.04 12.57
C LEU A 47 19.40 7.93 13.51
N ALA A 48 18.43 8.84 13.40
CA ALA A 48 17.20 8.77 14.18
C ALA A 48 16.36 7.53 13.81
N THR A 49 16.41 7.06 12.57
CA THR A 49 15.77 5.81 12.15
C THR A 49 16.41 4.61 12.83
N VAL A 50 17.75 4.56 12.92
CA VAL A 50 18.47 3.47 13.61
C VAL A 50 18.11 3.46 15.10
N GLU A 51 18.11 4.62 15.75
CA GLU A 51 17.68 4.77 17.15
C GLU A 51 16.22 4.33 17.35
N ALA A 52 15.32 4.76 16.46
CA ALA A 52 13.92 4.39 16.49
C ALA A 52 13.71 2.87 16.36
N ILE A 53 14.44 2.20 15.46
CA ILE A 53 14.35 0.74 15.30
C ILE A 53 14.76 0.01 16.59
N ALA A 54 15.76 0.54 17.31
CA ALA A 54 16.20 -0.02 18.59
C ALA A 54 15.20 0.24 19.74
N ALA A 55 14.56 1.41 19.74
CA ALA A 55 13.69 1.85 20.84
C ALA A 55 12.20 1.54 20.65
N ILE A 56 11.75 1.13 19.46
CA ILE A 56 10.32 0.92 19.18
C ILE A 56 9.70 -0.15 20.09
N THR A 57 8.55 0.21 20.66
CA THR A 57 7.69 -0.62 21.51
C THR A 57 6.30 -0.76 20.91
N GLU A 58 5.44 -1.59 21.50
CA GLU A 58 4.09 -1.82 20.98
C GLU A 58 3.19 -0.57 21.01
N THR A 59 3.52 0.41 21.85
CA THR A 59 2.79 1.67 22.02
C THR A 59 3.46 2.85 21.31
N THR A 60 4.62 2.66 20.69
CA THR A 60 5.30 3.72 19.95
C THR A 60 4.52 4.03 18.67
N PRO A 61 4.05 5.28 18.48
CA PRO A 61 3.30 5.62 17.28
C PRO A 61 4.25 5.78 16.10
N VAL A 62 3.85 5.22 14.96
CA VAL A 62 4.50 5.40 13.66
C VAL A 62 3.48 5.87 12.66
N ARG A 63 3.95 6.58 11.64
CA ARG A 63 3.11 7.05 10.52
C ARG A 63 3.76 6.73 9.21
N TRP A 64 2.95 6.53 8.18
CA TRP A 64 3.42 6.49 6.80
C TRP A 64 4.23 7.74 6.48
N ARG A 65 5.36 7.57 5.79
CA ARG A 65 6.23 8.68 5.44
C ARG A 65 5.48 9.63 4.48
N HIS A 66 5.35 10.89 4.88
CA HIS A 66 4.60 11.87 4.10
C HIS A 66 5.13 11.96 2.66
N GLY A 67 4.21 11.97 1.68
CA GLY A 67 4.54 12.03 0.25
C GLY A 67 5.13 10.73 -0.32
N LEU A 68 5.31 9.67 0.46
CA LEU A 68 5.63 8.35 -0.09
C LEU A 68 4.38 7.78 -0.75
N ILE A 69 4.48 7.46 -2.03
CA ILE A 69 3.44 6.75 -2.75
C ILE A 69 3.67 5.25 -2.55
N GLY A 70 2.60 4.50 -2.33
CA GLY A 70 2.65 3.05 -2.23
C GLY A 70 1.26 2.45 -2.29
N SER A 71 1.20 1.18 -2.67
CA SER A 71 -0.04 0.42 -2.79
C SER A 71 0.15 -1.00 -2.26
N VAL A 72 -0.93 -1.54 -1.71
CA VAL A 72 -1.00 -2.91 -1.19
C VAL A 72 -1.67 -3.77 -2.25
N HIS A 73 -1.00 -4.86 -2.66
CA HIS A 73 -1.51 -5.78 -3.65
C HIS A 73 -1.59 -7.20 -3.07
N PRO A 74 -2.78 -7.83 -3.06
CA PRO A 74 -2.88 -9.23 -2.65
C PRO A 74 -2.17 -10.12 -3.66
N ALA A 75 -1.42 -11.11 -3.15
CA ALA A 75 -0.66 -12.07 -3.96
C ALA A 75 -0.76 -13.47 -3.35
N HIS A 76 -1.80 -14.22 -3.70
CA HIS A 76 -2.07 -15.56 -3.18
C HIS A 76 -2.01 -15.66 -1.64
N ASP A 77 -0.97 -16.26 -1.06
CA ASP A 77 -0.71 -16.40 0.39
C ASP A 77 0.14 -15.24 0.97
N ARG A 78 0.42 -14.24 0.16
CA ARG A 78 1.26 -13.07 0.45
C ARG A 78 0.50 -11.78 0.15
N VAL A 79 1.10 -10.68 0.60
CA VAL A 79 0.70 -9.34 0.23
C VAL A 79 1.95 -8.54 -0.14
N GLU A 80 1.90 -7.88 -1.29
CA GLU A 80 2.98 -7.06 -1.82
C GLU A 80 2.73 -5.59 -1.48
N LEU A 81 3.67 -4.96 -0.79
CA LEU A 81 3.71 -3.51 -0.67
C LEU A 81 4.57 -2.95 -1.81
N ARG A 82 3.93 -2.38 -2.82
CA ARG A 82 4.61 -1.78 -3.98
C ARG A 82 4.90 -0.32 -3.71
N LEU A 83 6.17 0.05 -3.89
CA LEU A 83 6.69 1.41 -3.76
C LEU A 83 7.36 1.81 -5.09
N PRO A 84 7.59 3.11 -5.34
CA PRO A 84 8.19 3.57 -6.59
C PRO A 84 9.53 2.91 -6.95
N THR A 85 10.32 2.51 -5.95
CA THR A 85 11.68 1.97 -6.16
C THR A 85 11.82 0.50 -5.76
N LYS A 86 10.81 -0.12 -5.14
CA LYS A 86 10.90 -1.50 -4.63
C LYS A 86 9.53 -2.08 -4.30
N THR A 87 9.48 -3.41 -4.25
CA THR A 87 8.35 -4.17 -3.69
C THR A 87 8.81 -4.88 -2.42
N ILE A 88 7.96 -4.90 -1.40
CA ILE A 88 8.24 -5.58 -0.13
C ILE A 88 7.14 -6.62 0.12
N ASP A 89 7.52 -7.89 0.21
CA ASP A 89 6.56 -8.99 0.40
C ASP A 89 6.32 -9.29 1.87
N PHE A 90 5.06 -9.46 2.25
CA PHE A 90 4.62 -9.86 3.58
C PHE A 90 3.73 -11.11 3.51
N PRO A 91 3.56 -11.85 4.61
CA PRO A 91 2.49 -12.85 4.73
C PRO A 91 1.11 -12.20 4.55
N GLY A 92 0.14 -12.93 3.98
CA GLY A 92 -1.19 -12.39 3.68
C GLY A 92 -1.94 -11.81 4.89
N GLU A 93 -1.68 -12.32 6.10
CA GLU A 93 -2.24 -11.79 7.36
C GLU A 93 -1.87 -10.32 7.63
N CYS A 94 -0.81 -9.80 7.03
CA CYS A 94 -0.39 -8.40 7.15
C CYS A 94 -1.25 -7.43 6.32
N ALA A 95 -2.14 -7.91 5.45
CA ALA A 95 -2.85 -7.04 4.49
C ALA A 95 -3.62 -5.90 5.17
N ALA A 96 -4.45 -6.21 6.16
CA ALA A 96 -5.23 -5.21 6.89
C ALA A 96 -4.36 -4.17 7.61
N ALA A 97 -3.23 -4.61 8.17
CA ALA A 97 -2.26 -3.72 8.81
C ALA A 97 -1.61 -2.76 7.81
N LEU A 98 -1.24 -3.26 6.63
CA LEU A 98 -0.65 -2.44 5.56
C LEU A 98 -1.66 -1.43 4.99
N ASP A 99 -2.91 -1.83 4.77
CA ASP A 99 -3.97 -0.92 4.31
C ASP A 99 -4.20 0.23 5.30
N THR A 100 -4.18 -0.08 6.60
CA THR A 100 -4.30 0.93 7.67
C THR A 100 -3.12 1.91 7.65
N LEU A 101 -1.91 1.41 7.39
CA LEU A 101 -0.71 2.24 7.31
C LEU A 101 -0.74 3.17 6.09
N VAL A 102 -1.16 2.70 4.91
CA VAL A 102 -1.24 3.52 3.69
C VAL A 102 -2.23 4.68 3.85
N ALA A 103 -3.25 4.54 4.70
CA ALA A 103 -4.16 5.64 5.04
C ALA A 103 -3.48 6.82 5.77
N GLY A 104 -2.23 6.64 6.22
CA GLY A 104 -1.36 7.72 6.69
C GLY A 104 -1.61 8.22 8.11
N ARG A 105 -2.60 7.68 8.81
CA ARG A 105 -2.84 8.00 10.23
C ARG A 105 -1.76 7.34 11.12
N PRO A 106 -1.33 7.99 12.21
CA PRO A 106 -0.46 7.36 13.19
C PRO A 106 -1.10 6.08 13.76
N VAL A 107 -0.31 5.02 13.85
CA VAL A 107 -0.69 3.73 14.42
C VAL A 107 0.42 3.19 15.31
N THR A 108 0.09 2.32 16.25
CA THR A 108 1.04 1.56 17.06
C THR A 108 0.95 0.08 16.74
N ALA A 109 1.95 -0.72 17.11
CA ALA A 109 1.90 -2.17 16.87
C ALA A 109 0.70 -2.83 17.57
N ALA A 110 0.32 -2.33 18.76
CA ALA A 110 -0.84 -2.82 19.51
C ALA A 110 -2.20 -2.54 18.82
N THR A 111 -2.24 -1.62 17.85
CA THR A 111 -3.47 -1.20 17.17
C THR A 111 -3.58 -1.70 15.73
N LEU A 112 -2.56 -2.42 15.22
CA LEU A 112 -2.57 -2.90 13.84
C LEU A 112 -3.60 -4.04 13.69
N PRO A 113 -4.59 -3.90 12.80
CA PRO A 113 -5.58 -4.95 12.61
C PRO A 113 -4.96 -6.21 11.99
N GLY A 114 -5.40 -7.38 12.45
CA GLY A 114 -4.97 -8.67 11.94
C GLY A 114 -3.64 -9.19 12.49
N LEU A 115 -2.93 -8.41 13.33
CA LEU A 115 -1.65 -8.79 13.90
C LEU A 115 -1.67 -8.74 15.44
N SER A 116 -0.87 -9.59 16.08
CA SER A 116 -0.54 -9.42 17.49
C SER A 116 0.40 -8.22 17.69
N GLY A 117 0.53 -7.70 18.91
CA GLY A 117 1.48 -6.62 19.21
C GLY A 117 2.94 -6.99 18.86
N ALA A 118 3.31 -8.25 19.08
CA ALA A 118 4.63 -8.78 18.76
C ALA A 118 4.87 -8.86 17.24
N ASP A 119 3.90 -9.39 16.48
CA ASP A 119 4.00 -9.48 15.01
C ASP A 119 3.94 -8.09 14.37
N GLY A 120 3.10 -7.21 14.90
CA GLY A 120 3.04 -5.80 14.54
C GLY A 120 4.40 -5.13 14.72
N LEU A 121 5.12 -5.40 15.81
CA LEU A 121 6.47 -4.89 16.02
C LEU A 121 7.47 -5.37 14.97
N VAL A 122 7.38 -6.64 14.53
CA VAL A 122 8.23 -7.16 13.45
C VAL A 122 7.96 -6.41 12.15
N VAL A 123 6.69 -6.22 11.80
CA VAL A 123 6.28 -5.47 10.60
C VAL A 123 6.77 -4.02 10.68
N LEU A 124 6.53 -3.32 11.78
CA LEU A 124 6.93 -1.92 11.93
C LEU A 124 8.46 -1.74 11.89
N ARG A 125 9.23 -2.64 12.50
CA ARG A 125 10.71 -2.61 12.41
C ARG A 125 11.19 -2.81 10.97
N ARG A 126 10.55 -3.71 10.22
CA ARG A 126 10.87 -3.88 8.80
C ARG A 126 10.56 -2.62 8.01
N LEU A 127 9.38 -2.03 8.20
CA LEU A 127 8.99 -0.81 7.51
C LEU A 127 9.85 0.41 7.88
N LEU A 128 10.33 0.52 9.11
CA LEU A 128 11.31 1.54 9.52
C LEU A 128 12.65 1.36 8.80
N ARG A 129 13.18 0.12 8.73
CA ARG A 129 14.41 -0.19 7.99
C ARG A 129 14.28 0.15 6.52
N GLU A 130 13.12 -0.13 5.94
CA GLU A 130 12.81 0.15 4.54
C GLU A 130 12.41 1.61 4.30
N ALA A 131 12.45 2.47 5.32
CA ALA A 131 12.13 3.89 5.25
C ALA A 131 10.70 4.20 4.76
N VAL A 132 9.76 3.28 5.02
CA VAL A 132 8.35 3.40 4.63
C VAL A 132 7.55 4.18 5.67
N VAL A 133 7.82 3.91 6.94
CA VAL A 133 7.21 4.61 8.08
C VAL A 133 8.27 5.40 8.83
N VAL A 134 7.81 6.37 9.61
CA VAL A 134 8.62 7.16 10.54
C VAL A 134 7.94 7.19 11.90
N VAL A 135 8.70 7.37 12.98
CA VAL A 135 8.11 7.61 14.31
C VAL A 135 7.28 8.90 14.24
N ALA A 136 6.06 8.83 14.79
CA ALA A 136 5.07 9.89 14.72
C ALA A 136 5.39 11.05 15.68
#